data_AF-A0A6D2JYZ1-F1
#
_entry.id   AF-A0A6D2JYZ1-F1
#
_cell.length_a   1.000
_cell.length_b   1.000
_cell.length_c   1.000
_cell.angle_alpha   90.00
_cell.angle_beta   90.00
_cell.angle_gamma   90.00
#
_symmetry.space_group_name_H-M   'P 1'
#
loop_
_entity.id
_entity.type
_entity.pdbx_description
1 polymer ?
#
loop_
_entity_poly.entity_id
_entity_poly.type
_entity_poly.pdbx_seq_one_letter_code
_entity_poly.pdbx_strand_id
1 'polypeptide(L)' 'MKLAHNHLLRFLQVKNTGHEDLQVLVIISRPPIKVFTYDDWFMPHTAARLKFPYHWDEQCLQESQKDEL' A
#
# COMPACT_ATOMS: atom_id res chain seq x y z
N MET A 1 23.69 -1.63 25.01
CA MET A 1 23.11 -0.92 23.85
C MET A 1 22.92 -1.92 22.71
N LYS A 2 21.69 -2.38 22.46
CA LYS A 2 21.40 -3.25 21.31
C LYS A 2 21.30 -2.35 20.08
N LEU A 3 22.19 -2.54 19.10
CA LEU A 3 21.97 -2.04 17.75
C LEU A 3 20.69 -2.70 17.23
N ALA A 4 19.62 -1.91 17.09
CA ALA A 4 18.48 -2.31 16.30
C ALA A 4 18.96 -2.44 14.85
N HIS A 5 19.02 -3.67 14.37
CA HIS A 5 19.18 -3.97 12.95
C HIS A 5 18.02 -3.32 12.19
N ASN A 6 18.32 -2.19 11.52
CA ASN A 6 17.47 -1.59 10.51
C ASN A 6 17.29 -2.58 9.36
N HIS A 7 16.29 -3.46 9.46
CA HIS A 7 15.69 -4.05 8.28
C HIS A 7 15.06 -2.91 7.50
N LEU A 8 15.78 -2.47 6.47
CA LEU A 8 15.38 -1.46 5.49
C LEU A 8 13.91 -1.66 5.11
N LEU A 9 13.03 -0.79 5.60
CA LEU A 9 11.72 -0.62 4.98
C LEU A 9 12.00 -0.15 3.56
N ARG A 10 11.79 -1.01 2.56
CA ARG A 10 11.91 -0.63 1.16
C ARG A 10 10.51 -0.32 0.65
N PHE A 11 10.34 0.88 0.12
CA PHE A 11 9.18 1.23 -0.68
C PHE A 11 9.53 1.03 -2.15
N LEU A 12 8.53 0.73 -2.97
CA LEU A 12 8.69 0.40 -4.38
C LEU A 12 7.68 1.17 -5.20
N GLN A 13 8.06 1.49 -6.44
CA GLN A 13 7.15 2.00 -7.46
C GLN A 13 7.22 1.06 -8.66
N VAL A 14 6.05 0.68 -9.18
CA VAL A 14 5.94 0.03 -10.48
C VAL A 14 5.60 1.12 -11.49
N LYS A 15 6.45 1.28 -12.51
CA LYS A 15 6.26 2.25 -13.59
C LYS A 15 6.41 1.54 -14.92
N ASN A 16 5.38 1.63 -15.77
CA ASN A 16 5.50 1.26 -17.17
C ASN A 16 6.35 2.32 -17.90
N THR A 17 7.47 1.91 -18.51
CA THR A 17 8.36 2.78 -19.31
C THR A 17 8.22 2.55 -20.81
N GLY A 18 7.35 1.63 -21.23
CA GLY A 18 7.07 1.34 -22.63
C GLY A 18 5.96 2.22 -23.21
N HIS A 19 5.67 2.00 -24.49
CA HIS A 19 4.61 2.69 -25.23
C HIS A 19 3.32 1.85 -25.34
N GLU A 20 3.34 0.60 -24.87
CA GLU A 20 2.22 -0.33 -24.88
C GLU A 20 1.71 -0.58 -23.45
N ASP A 21 0.52 -1.15 -23.33
CA ASP A 21 -0.10 -1.43 -22.04
C ASP A 21 0.67 -2.50 -21.23
N LEU A 22 0.87 -2.25 -19.95
CA LEU A 22 1.43 -3.21 -19.01
C LEU A 22 0.30 -3.98 -18.33
N GLN A 23 0.17 -5.26 -18.67
CA GLN A 23 -0.76 -6.17 -18.00
C GLN A 23 -0.03 -7.06 -16.99
N VAL A 24 -0.49 -7.07 -15.74
CA VAL A 24 0.10 -7.87 -14.65
C VAL A 24 -0.98 -8.51 -13.79
N LEU A 25 -0.69 -9.71 -13.29
CA LEU A 25 -1.45 -10.34 -12.19
C LEU A 25 -0.69 -10.11 -10.89
N VAL A 26 -1.33 -9.48 -9.92
CA VAL A 26 -0.74 -9.18 -8.61
C VAL A 26 -1.33 -10.10 -7.56
N ILE A 27 -0.48 -10.83 -6.84
CA ILE A 27 -0.87 -11.70 -5.73
C ILE A 27 -0.25 -11.14 -4.46
N ILE A 28 -1.07 -10.88 -3.45
CA ILE A 28 -0.65 -10.45 -2.13
C ILE A 28 -1.01 -11.49 -1.07
N SER A 29 -0.20 -11.56 -0.02
CA SER A 29 -0.55 -12.32 1.18
C SER A 29 -1.25 -11.41 2.18
N ARG A 30 -2.14 -11.99 3.01
CA ARG A 30 -2.89 -11.29 4.08
C ARG A 30 -3.76 -10.11 3.59
N PRO A 31 -4.74 -10.34 2.71
CA PRO A 31 -5.74 -9.32 2.34
C PRO A 31 -6.66 -8.94 3.53
N PRO A 32 -7.33 -7.77 3.51
CA PRO A 32 -7.24 -6.70 2.50
C PRO A 32 -5.92 -5.92 2.59
N ILE A 33 -5.51 -5.29 1.49
CA ILE A 33 -4.21 -4.60 1.41
C ILE A 33 -4.19 -3.37 2.33
N LYS A 34 -3.06 -3.13 2.98
CA LYS A 34 -2.76 -1.89 3.72
C LYS A 34 -1.63 -1.17 3.01
N VAL A 35 -1.96 -0.10 2.28
CA VAL A 35 -1.00 0.65 1.47
C VAL A 35 -0.51 1.87 2.24
N PHE A 36 0.81 1.97 2.44
CA PHE A 36 1.45 3.20 2.92
C PHE A 36 1.96 3.99 1.72
N THR A 37 1.44 5.22 1.54
CA THR A 37 1.83 6.12 0.46
C THR A 37 2.87 7.13 0.92
N TYR A 38 3.71 7.53 -0.03
CA TYR A 38 4.82 8.46 0.15
C TYR A 38 4.68 9.55 -0.90
N ASP A 39 4.88 10.81 -0.52
CA ASP A 39 4.80 11.95 -1.43
C ASP A 39 6.06 12.02 -2.33
N ASP A 40 7.21 11.59 -1.82
CA ASP A 40 8.48 11.49 -2.55
C ASP A 40 9.40 10.38 -1.99
N TRP A 41 10.59 10.22 -2.58
CA TRP A 41 11.56 9.19 -2.20
C TRP A 41 12.33 9.46 -0.90
N PHE A 42 12.27 10.69 -0.38
CA PHE A 42 12.99 11.14 0.80
C PHE A 42 12.11 11.20 2.04
N MET A 43 10.79 11.11 1.86
CA MET A 43 9.82 11.05 2.93
C MET A 43 10.11 9.88 3.90
N PRO A 44 10.28 10.13 5.21
CA PRO A 44 10.60 9.08 6.16
C PRO A 44 9.43 8.12 6.31
N HIS A 45 9.72 6.83 6.52
CA HIS A 45 8.70 5.78 6.68
C HIS A 45 7.69 6.08 7.80
N THR A 46 8.11 6.76 8.84
CA THR A 46 7.26 7.15 9.97
C THR A 46 6.23 8.22 9.61
N ALA A 47 6.46 8.99 8.54
CA ALA A 47 5.51 9.97 8.04
C ALA A 47 4.56 9.41 6.99
N ALA A 48 4.83 8.19 6.47
CA ALA A 48 4.05 7.60 5.40
C ALA A 48 2.57 7.48 5.77
N ARG A 49 1.69 7.79 4.82
CA ARG A 49 0.25 7.86 5.10
C ARG A 49 -0.40 6.53 4.78
N LEU A 50 -1.14 5.98 5.73
CA LEU A 50 -1.94 4.78 5.49
C LEU A 50 -3.17 5.14 4.65
N LYS A 51 -3.30 4.54 3.47
CA LYS A 51 -4.53 4.52 2.67
C LYS A 51 -5.22 3.17 2.90
N PHE A 52 -6.21 3.18 3.77
CA PHE A 52 -7.07 2.03 4.07
C PHE A 52 -8.50 2.51 4.33
N PRO A 53 -9.53 1.89 3.71
CA PRO A 53 -9.42 0.90 2.64
C PRO A 53 -8.75 1.47 1.38
N TYR A 54 -8.13 0.60 0.59
CA TYR A 54 -7.60 1.01 -0.71
C TYR A 54 -8.77 1.13 -1.70
N HIS A 55 -8.59 1.88 -2.79
CA HIS A 55 -9.69 2.32 -3.65
C HIS A 55 -10.64 1.21 -4.11
N TRP A 56 -10.14 0.02 -4.42
CA TRP A 56 -10.97 -1.10 -4.85
C TRP A 56 -11.72 -1.81 -3.72
N ASP A 57 -11.32 -1.61 -2.45
CA ASP A 57 -11.98 -2.19 -1.27
C ASP A 57 -12.96 -1.20 -0.60
N GLU A 58 -13.00 0.08 -1.05
CA GLU A 58 -13.78 1.15 -0.40
C GLU A 58 -15.28 0.82 -0.32
N GLN A 59 -15.92 0.43 -1.42
CA GLN A 59 -17.36 0.16 -1.43
C GLN A 59 -17.73 -1.07 -0.58
N CYS A 60 -17.00 -2.19 -0.75
CA CYS A 60 -17.28 -3.43 -0.04
C CYS A 60 -17.19 -3.27 1.48
N LEU A 61 -16.19 -2.54 1.96
CA LEU A 61 -15.98 -2.34 3.40
C LEU A 61 -16.91 -1.26 3.97
N GLN A 62 -17.34 -0.28 3.17
CA GLN A 62 -18.35 0.69 3.60
C GLN A 62 -19.73 0.04 3.78
N GLU A 63 -20.14 -0.84 2.87
CA GLU A 63 -21.41 -1.58 2.97
C GLU A 63 -21.42 -2.51 4.20
N SER A 64 -20.31 -3.21 4.45
CA SER A 64 -20.16 -4.07 5.63
C SER A 64 -20.28 -3.31 6.97
N GLN A 65 -19.88 -2.03 7.04
CA GLN A 65 -20.03 -1.22 8.25
C GLN A 65 -21.46 -0.73 8.47
N LYS A 66 -22.28 -0.69 7.41
CA LYS A 66 -23.64 -0.17 7.47
C LYS A 66 -24.65 -1.23 7.93
N ASP A 67 -24.38 -2.50 7.65
CA ASP A 67 -25.24 -3.63 8.06
C ASP A 67 -25.02 -4.08 9.52
N GLU A 68 -23.96 -3.59 10.19
CA GLU A 68 -23.68 -3.88 11.61
C GLU A 68 -24.30 -2.88 12.61
N LEU A 69 -25.17 -1.96 12.14
CA LEU A 69 -25.89 -0.97 12.96
C LEU A 69 -27.40 -1.21 12.97
#